data_AF-A0A7W5PDU4-F1
#
_entry.id   AF-A0A7W5PDU4-F1
#
_cell.length_a   1.000
_cell.length_b   1.000
_cell.length_c   1.000
_cell.angle_alpha   90.00
_cell.angle_beta   90.00
_cell.angle_gamma   90.00
#
_symmetry.space_group_name_H-M   'P 1'
#
loop_
_entity.id
_entity.type
_entity.pdbx_description
1 polymer ?
#
loop_
_entity_poly.entity_id
_entity_poly.type
_entity_poly.pdbx_seq_one_letter_code
_entity_poly.pdbx_strand_id
1 'polypeptide(L)'
;MRSIILLVLAASMPLASVAVAQSWRVGDGSYHIVARDLDERTGAGRAAMLARVERAAARLCEHEPLTRDRRACVAATVADAARRSSPLRIAMAERDATALAAR
;
A
#
# COMPACT_ATOMS: atom_id res chain seq x y z
N MET A 1 -31.85 47.00 -1.04
CA MET A 1 -31.52 46.25 -2.26
C MET A 1 -30.71 45.03 -1.83
N ARG A 2 -31.25 43.82 -2.01
CA ARG A 2 -30.69 42.55 -1.51
C ARG A 2 -29.75 41.96 -2.58
N SER A 3 -28.44 41.98 -2.32
CA SER A 3 -27.45 41.33 -3.19
C SER A 3 -27.45 39.82 -2.95
N ILE A 4 -27.75 39.06 -4.01
CA ILE A 4 -27.77 37.58 -4.03
C ILE A 4 -26.33 37.10 -4.26
N ILE A 5 -25.80 36.35 -3.29
CA ILE A 5 -24.50 35.67 -3.38
C ILE A 5 -24.70 34.40 -4.20
N LEU A 6 -24.08 34.35 -5.39
CA LEU A 6 -24.00 33.16 -6.23
C LEU A 6 -22.90 32.23 -5.70
N LEU A 7 -23.29 31.20 -4.97
CA LEU A 7 -22.41 30.12 -4.53
C LEU A 7 -22.28 29.11 -5.68
N VAL A 8 -21.19 29.18 -6.45
CA VAL A 8 -20.84 28.17 -7.45
C VAL A 8 -20.23 26.97 -6.71
N LEU A 9 -21.06 25.98 -6.37
CA LEU A 9 -20.56 24.67 -5.96
C LEU A 9 -19.91 23.99 -7.18
N ALA A 10 -18.59 24.07 -7.28
CA ALA A 10 -17.80 23.21 -8.15
C ALA A 10 -17.95 21.77 -7.67
N ALA A 11 -18.85 21.02 -8.31
CA ALA A 11 -18.96 19.58 -8.12
C ALA A 11 -17.73 18.91 -8.75
N SER A 12 -16.71 18.68 -7.93
CA SER A 12 -15.55 17.85 -8.27
C SER A 12 -16.04 16.42 -8.50
N MET A 13 -16.32 16.05 -9.75
CA MET A 13 -16.60 14.66 -10.10
C MET A 13 -15.32 13.84 -9.90
N PRO A 14 -15.33 12.78 -9.06
CA PRO A 14 -14.21 11.85 -9.00
C PRO A 14 -14.20 11.05 -10.31
N LEU A 15 -13.17 11.27 -11.13
CA LEU A 15 -12.83 10.39 -12.24
C LEU A 15 -12.61 8.99 -11.66
N ALA A 16 -13.49 8.05 -12.03
CA ALA A 16 -13.33 6.65 -11.68
C ALA A 16 -12.01 6.14 -12.29
N SER A 17 -10.97 6.06 -11.46
CA SER A 17 -9.71 5.41 -11.79
C SER A 17 -10.01 3.96 -12.15
N VAL A 18 -9.86 3.60 -13.42
CA VAL A 18 -9.79 2.20 -13.85
C VAL A 18 -8.61 1.57 -13.09
N ALA A 19 -8.94 0.81 -12.04
CA ALA A 19 -7.99 0.07 -11.26
C ALA A 19 -7.45 -1.06 -12.16
N VAL A 20 -6.30 -0.83 -12.78
CA VAL A 20 -5.58 -1.89 -13.48
C VAL A 20 -5.31 -2.96 -12.42
N ALA A 21 -5.78 -4.18 -12.67
CA ALA A 21 -5.63 -5.31 -11.75
C ALA A 21 -4.15 -5.67 -11.62
N GLN A 22 -3.43 -5.01 -10.73
CA GLN A 22 -2.06 -5.38 -10.40
C GLN A 22 -2.11 -6.56 -9.43
N SER A 23 -1.19 -7.51 -9.63
CA SER A 23 -1.00 -8.62 -8.70
C SER A 23 0.47 -8.70 -8.31
N TRP A 24 0.72 -8.88 -7.01
CA TRP A 24 2.09 -8.98 -6.49
C TRP A 24 2.33 -10.36 -5.89
N ARG A 25 3.56 -10.85 -6.07
CA ARG A 25 4.01 -12.12 -5.53
C ARG A 25 4.83 -11.88 -4.26
N VAL A 26 4.51 -12.64 -3.21
CA VAL A 26 5.20 -12.59 -1.92
C VAL A 26 5.68 -14.00 -1.56
N GLY A 27 6.89 -14.12 -1.00
CA GLY A 27 7.47 -15.40 -0.62
C GLY A 27 7.76 -16.30 -1.82
N ASP A 28 8.54 -15.82 -2.78
CA ASP A 28 8.82 -16.53 -4.04
C ASP A 28 7.57 -16.94 -4.87
N GLY A 29 6.44 -16.28 -4.63
CA GLY A 29 5.18 -16.58 -5.31
C GLY A 29 4.19 -17.44 -4.54
N SER A 30 4.49 -17.81 -3.28
CA SER A 30 3.53 -18.52 -2.42
C SER A 30 2.23 -17.74 -2.17
N TYR A 31 2.28 -16.40 -2.23
CA TYR A 31 1.08 -15.56 -2.12
C TYR A 31 0.95 -14.61 -3.32
N HIS A 32 -0.24 -14.61 -3.91
CA HIS A 32 -0.65 -13.67 -4.94
C HIS A 32 -1.65 -12.68 -4.34
N ILE A 33 -1.24 -11.42 -4.22
CA ILE A 33 -2.10 -10.37 -3.69
C ILE A 33 -2.72 -9.63 -4.86
N VAL A 34 -4.04 -9.60 -4.93
CA VAL A 34 -4.81 -8.90 -5.98
C VAL A 34 -5.18 -7.50 -5.48
N ALA A 35 -4.89 -6.50 -6.30
CA ALA A 35 -5.03 -5.08 -5.98
C ALA A 35 -6.21 -4.37 -6.68
N ARG A 36 -7.18 -5.13 -7.18
CA ARG A 36 -8.24 -4.61 -8.06
C ARG A 36 -9.07 -3.48 -7.46
N ASP A 37 -9.07 -3.35 -6.15
CA ASP A 37 -9.83 -2.37 -5.37
C ASP A 37 -8.96 -1.24 -4.78
N LEU A 38 -7.68 -1.15 -5.16
CA LEU A 38 -6.76 -0.14 -4.65
C LEU A 38 -6.38 0.87 -5.74
N ASP A 39 -6.51 2.17 -5.43
CA ASP A 39 -5.94 3.23 -6.27
C ASP A 39 -4.51 3.55 -5.81
N GLU A 40 -3.53 2.86 -6.40
CA GLU A 40 -2.09 3.01 -6.14
C GLU A 40 -1.54 4.41 -6.52
N ARG A 41 -2.31 5.25 -7.22
CA ARG A 41 -1.92 6.64 -7.51
C ARG A 41 -2.05 7.52 -6.27
N THR A 42 -2.90 7.13 -5.32
CA THR A 42 -3.10 7.85 -4.06
C THR A 42 -2.18 7.33 -2.96
N GLY A 43 -1.77 8.20 -2.02
CA GLY A 43 -1.01 7.78 -0.84
C GLY A 43 -1.78 6.76 0.01
N ALA A 44 -3.10 6.92 0.14
CA ALA A 44 -3.97 6.00 0.88
C ALA A 44 -4.01 4.60 0.25
N GLY A 45 -4.16 4.50 -1.08
CA GLY A 45 -4.15 3.22 -1.79
C GLY A 45 -2.79 2.53 -1.72
N ARG A 46 -1.70 3.30 -1.80
CA ARG A 46 -0.33 2.77 -1.59
C ARG A 46 -0.11 2.23 -0.17
N ALA A 47 -0.56 2.97 0.84
CA ALA A 47 -0.48 2.52 2.23
C ALA A 47 -1.31 1.24 2.46
N ALA A 48 -2.53 1.18 1.92
CA ALA A 48 -3.38 0.00 2.00
C ALA A 48 -2.76 -1.22 1.30
N MET A 49 -2.11 -1.01 0.15
CA MET A 49 -1.33 -2.02 -0.55
C MET A 49 -0.17 -2.54 0.31
N LEU A 50 0.64 -1.65 0.88
CA LEU A 50 1.75 -2.04 1.75
C LEU A 50 1.26 -2.89 2.93
N ALA A 51 0.17 -2.47 3.58
CA ALA A 51 -0.44 -3.21 4.68
C ALA A 51 -0.96 -4.61 4.28
N ARG A 52 -1.37 -4.82 3.01
CA ARG A 52 -1.73 -6.16 2.52
C ARG A 52 -0.50 -7.04 2.34
N VAL A 53 0.58 -6.49 1.79
CA VAL A 53 1.85 -7.21 1.62
C VAL A 53 2.44 -7.59 2.96
N GLU A 54 2.45 -6.67 3.94
CA GLU A 54 2.91 -6.95 5.29
C GLU A 54 2.10 -8.06 5.96
N ARG A 55 0.77 -8.06 5.82
CA ARG A 55 -0.09 -9.15 6.34
C ARG A 55 0.18 -10.49 5.67
N ALA A 56 0.41 -10.51 4.36
CA ALA A 56 0.76 -11.75 3.66
C ALA A 56 2.13 -12.27 4.09
N ALA A 57 3.12 -11.38 4.21
CA ALA A 57 4.45 -11.72 4.71
C ALA A 57 4.39 -12.24 6.15
N ALA A 58 3.56 -11.64 7.02
CA ALA A 58 3.37 -12.11 8.39
C ALA A 58 2.82 -13.54 8.46
N ARG A 59 1.87 -13.90 7.57
CA ARG A 59 1.34 -15.27 7.47
C ARG A 59 2.38 -16.25 6.92
N LEU A 60 3.13 -15.84 5.90
CA LEU A 60 4.23 -16.66 5.36
C LEU A 60 5.26 -17.00 6.45
N CYS A 61 5.61 -16.00 7.26
CA CYS A 61 6.61 -16.13 8.32
C CYS A 61 6.02 -16.65 9.65
N GLU A 62 4.75 -17.07 9.70
CA GLU A 62 4.10 -17.53 10.94
C GLU A 62 4.69 -18.86 11.44
N HIS A 63 5.14 -19.71 10.51
CA HIS A 63 5.72 -21.01 10.80
C HIS A 63 7.25 -21.04 10.70
N GLU A 64 7.90 -19.87 10.58
CA GLU A 64 9.36 -19.83 10.68
C GLU A 64 9.77 -20.32 12.07
N PRO A 65 10.77 -21.22 12.17
CA PRO A 65 11.24 -21.73 13.45
C PRO A 65 11.62 -20.56 14.37
N LEU A 66 11.32 -20.70 15.67
CA LEU A 66 11.59 -19.68 16.70
C LEU A 66 13.05 -19.22 16.76
N THR A 67 13.97 -19.99 16.16
CA THR A 67 15.39 -19.66 16.00
C THR A 67 15.65 -18.57 14.97
N ARG A 68 14.70 -18.29 14.07
CA ARG A 68 14.71 -17.14 13.17
C ARG A 68 13.82 -16.04 13.71
N ASP A 69 14.35 -14.82 13.70
CA ASP A 69 13.56 -13.64 14.03
C ASP A 69 12.44 -13.46 13.00
N ARG A 70 11.20 -13.79 13.41
CA ARG A 70 9.99 -13.61 12.60
C ARG A 70 9.87 -12.19 12.05
N ARG A 71 10.29 -11.17 12.81
CA ARG A 71 10.26 -9.78 12.34
C ARG A 71 11.23 -9.57 11.19
N ALA A 72 12.42 -10.16 11.27
CA ALA A 72 13.40 -10.13 10.20
C ALA A 72 12.90 -10.85 8.94
N CYS A 73 12.20 -12.00 9.09
CA CYS A 73 11.57 -12.70 7.95
C CYS A 73 10.54 -11.82 7.24
N VAL A 74 9.64 -11.19 8.00
CA VAL A 74 8.61 -10.30 7.44
C VAL A 74 9.26 -9.12 6.73
N ALA A 75 10.24 -8.46 7.36
CA ALA A 75 10.94 -7.33 6.77
C ALA A 75 11.66 -7.70 5.47
N ALA A 76 12.36 -8.84 5.45
CA ALA A 76 13.06 -9.34 4.25
C ALA A 76 12.07 -9.66 3.12
N THR A 77 10.95 -10.29 3.46
CA THR A 77 9.89 -10.66 2.51
C THR A 77 9.22 -9.42 1.88
N VAL A 78 8.91 -8.42 2.70
CA VAL A 78 8.35 -7.14 2.22
C VAL A 78 9.37 -6.41 1.34
N ALA A 79 10.64 -6.36 1.74
CA ALA A 79 11.71 -5.74 0.95
C ALA A 79 11.90 -6.43 -0.40
N ASP A 80 11.79 -7.76 -0.47
CA ASP A 80 11.85 -8.49 -1.75
C ASP A 80 10.68 -8.14 -2.67
N ALA A 81 9.46 -8.12 -2.12
CA ALA A 81 8.28 -7.71 -2.89
C ALA A 81 8.41 -6.27 -3.41
N ALA A 82 8.96 -5.36 -2.59
CA ALA A 82 9.18 -3.98 -2.98
C ALA A 82 10.23 -3.84 -4.09
N ARG A 83 11.32 -4.63 -4.09
CA ARG A 83 12.30 -4.61 -5.20
C ARG A 83 11.66 -4.84 -6.58
N ARG A 84 10.59 -5.64 -6.62
CA ARG A 84 9.87 -6.03 -7.85
C ARG A 84 8.68 -5.12 -8.18
N SER A 85 8.35 -4.13 -7.33
CA SER A 85 7.16 -3.28 -7.48
C SER A 85 7.45 -1.83 -7.10
N SER A 86 7.41 -0.94 -8.10
CA SER A 86 7.64 0.50 -7.86
C SER A 86 6.62 1.13 -6.90
N PRO A 87 5.31 0.85 -7.01
CA PRO A 87 4.32 1.35 -6.07
C PRO A 87 4.60 0.94 -4.61
N LEU A 88 5.08 -0.29 -4.38
CA LEU A 88 5.45 -0.75 -3.02
C LEU A 88 6.67 -0.02 -2.46
N ARG A 89 7.68 0.27 -3.29
CA ARG A 89 8.83 1.08 -2.84
C ARG A 89 8.40 2.48 -2.42
N ILE A 90 7.52 3.11 -3.21
CA ILE A 90 6.98 4.43 -2.88
C ILE A 90 6.23 4.37 -1.54
N ALA A 91 5.35 3.38 -1.37
CA ALA A 91 4.60 3.19 -0.13
C ALA A 91 5.51 3.02 1.10
N MET A 92 6.61 2.26 0.97
CA MET A 92 7.59 2.09 2.04
C MET A 92 8.27 3.42 2.39
N ALA A 93 8.73 4.18 1.38
CA ALA A 93 9.35 5.48 1.59
C ALA A 93 8.39 6.47 2.27
N GLU A 94 7.11 6.47 1.88
CA GLU A 94 6.08 7.31 2.50
C GLU A 94 5.83 6.96 3.97
N ARG A 95 5.78 5.66 4.30
CA ARG A 95 5.65 5.20 5.68
C ARG A 95 6.86 5.63 6.52
N ASP A 96 8.06 5.46 5.99
CA ASP A 96 9.30 5.80 6.70
C ASP A 96 9.41 7.32 6.91
N ALA A 97 9.03 8.14 5.92
CA ALA A 97 8.92 9.60 6.05
C ALA A 97 7.89 10.01 7.12
N THR A 98 6.73 9.34 7.16
CA THR A 98 5.70 9.58 8.19
C THR A 98 6.21 9.24 9.58
N ALA A 99 6.93 8.11 9.73
CA ALA A 99 7.50 7.68 10.99
C ALA A 99 8.60 8.64 11.50
N LEU A 100 9.35 9.27 10.59
CA LEU A 100 10.32 10.31 10.93
C LEU A 100 9.62 11.60 11.36
N ALA A 101 8.56 12.02 10.67
CA ALA A 101 7.81 13.24 10.99
C ALA A 101 7.04 13.15 12.33
N ALA A 102 6.75 11.94 12.81
CA ALA A 102 6.07 11.71 14.08
C ALA A 102 7.01 11.65 15.30
N ARG A 103 8.32 11.80 15.09
CA ARG A 103 9.34 11.85 16.15
C ARG A 103 9.67 13.29 16.51
#